data_AF-A0A657EXA8-F1
#
_entry.id   AF-A0A657EXA8-F1
#
_cell.length_a   1.000
_cell.length_b   1.000
_cell.length_c   1.000
_cell.angle_alpha   90.00
_cell.angle_beta   90.00
_cell.angle_gamma   90.00
#
_symmetry.space_group_name_H-M   'P 1'
#
loop_
_entity.id
_entity.type
_entity.pdbx_description
1 polymer ?
#
loop_
_entity_poly.entity_id
_entity_poly.type
_entity_poly.pdbx_seq_one_letter_code
_entity_poly.pdbx_strand_id
1 'polypeptide(L)'
;KVINVINGKTDTLLEIAVLPLDSYAKPDIEANYQGRLLARQSGFLDPVNYRNHFVTILGTIQGEQPGFINKVPYNFLEVNMQGIQVWHLREVVNTTYNLWDYGYGAFWPEPGWGAPYYTNAVSQVTPELVK
;
A
#
# COMPACT_ATOMS: atom_id res chain seq x y z
N LYS A 1 3.03 0.88 5.88
CA LYS A 1 4.07 0.93 4.82
C LYS A 1 5.40 0.42 5.38
N VAL A 2 6.08 -0.48 4.68
CA VAL A 2 7.40 -0.98 5.10
C VAL A 2 8.45 0.10 4.85
N ILE A 3 9.12 0.54 5.91
CA ILE A 3 10.16 1.56 5.87
C ILE A 3 11.53 0.92 5.69
N ASN A 4 11.77 -0.19 6.40
CA ASN A 4 13.04 -0.89 6.38
C ASN A 4 12.86 -2.41 6.49
N VAL A 5 13.85 -3.14 5.97
CA VAL A 5 13.93 -4.60 6.03
C VAL A 5 15.32 -4.96 6.56
N ILE A 6 15.35 -5.66 7.68
CA ILE A 6 16.57 -6.04 8.40
C ILE A 6 16.65 -7.56 8.38
N ASN A 7 17.54 -8.11 7.57
CA ASN A 7 17.75 -9.54 7.48
C ASN A 7 18.75 -10.00 8.54
N GLY A 8 18.29 -10.84 9.45
CA GLY A 8 19.11 -11.59 10.40
C GLY A 8 19.64 -12.88 9.79
N LYS A 9 20.27 -13.72 10.63
CA LYS A 9 20.79 -15.02 10.19
C LYS A 9 19.66 -16.03 9.93
N THR A 10 18.56 -15.92 10.68
CA THR A 10 17.48 -16.92 10.74
C THR A 10 16.11 -16.31 10.51
N ASP A 11 16.00 -14.99 10.61
CA ASP A 11 14.75 -14.25 10.63
C ASP A 11 14.91 -12.90 9.93
N THR A 12 13.79 -12.33 9.51
CA THR A 12 13.74 -11.00 8.91
C THR A 12 12.85 -10.10 9.76
N LEU A 13 13.35 -8.91 10.10
CA LEU A 13 12.56 -7.86 10.74
C LEU A 13 12.11 -6.82 9.70
N LEU A 14 10.81 -6.57 9.66
CA LEU A 14 10.22 -5.47 8.90
C LEU A 14 9.90 -4.32 9.85
N GLU A 15 10.45 -3.14 9.57
CA GLU A 15 10.03 -1.91 10.22
C GLU A 15 8.87 -1.30 9.45
N ILE A 16 7.68 -1.27 10.06
CA ILE A 16 6.45 -0.89 9.40
C ILE A 16 5.89 0.38 10.05
N ALA A 17 5.73 1.43 9.24
CA ALA A 17 4.95 2.59 9.63
C ALA A 17 3.45 2.25 9.52
N VAL A 18 2.74 2.40 10.64
CA VAL A 18 1.36 1.94 10.81
C VAL A 18 0.39 2.96 10.23
N LEU A 19 -0.52 2.48 9.40
CA LEU A 19 -1.68 3.22 8.91
C LEU A 19 -2.95 2.52 9.41
N PRO A 20 -4.03 3.27 9.66
CA PRO A 20 -5.32 2.64 9.92
C PRO A 20 -5.74 1.78 8.72
N LEU A 21 -6.46 0.71 9.01
CA LEU A 21 -6.99 -0.19 8.01
C LEU A 21 -8.48 0.08 7.78
N ASP A 22 -8.94 -0.09 6.55
CA ASP A 22 -10.36 -0.08 6.22
C ASP A 22 -11.02 -1.45 6.53
N SER A 23 -12.31 -1.58 6.21
CA SER A 23 -13.07 -2.82 6.43
C SER A 23 -12.58 -4.02 5.60
N TYR A 24 -11.73 -3.79 4.60
CA TYR A 24 -11.09 -4.83 3.76
C TYR A 24 -9.65 -5.11 4.20
N ALA A 25 -9.25 -4.62 5.38
CA ALA A 25 -7.87 -4.69 5.88
C ALA A 25 -6.85 -4.01 4.96
N LYS A 26 -7.31 -3.08 4.11
CA LYS A 26 -6.46 -2.30 3.21
C LYS A 26 -5.94 -1.07 3.96
N PRO A 27 -4.66 -0.71 3.82
CA PRO A 27 -4.12 0.51 4.42
C PRO A 27 -4.76 1.75 3.80
N ASP A 28 -5.28 2.63 4.66
CA ASP A 28 -5.72 3.96 4.25
C ASP A 28 -4.49 4.87 4.03
N ILE A 29 -4.21 5.19 2.77
CA ILE A 29 -3.02 5.97 2.38
C ILE A 29 -3.19 7.48 2.54
N GLU A 30 -4.42 7.94 2.71
CA GLU A 30 -4.75 9.35 2.94
C GLU A 30 -4.70 9.70 4.44
N ALA A 31 -4.67 8.67 5.30
CA ALA A 31 -4.58 8.84 6.74
C ALA A 31 -3.16 9.14 7.23
N ASN A 32 -3.08 9.70 8.44
CA ASN A 32 -1.81 9.94 9.12
C ASN A 32 -1.23 8.65 9.72
N TYR A 33 0.09 8.52 9.67
CA TYR A 33 0.80 7.43 10.33
C TYR A 33 0.66 7.49 11.86
N GLN A 34 0.36 6.36 12.48
CA GLN A 34 0.07 6.26 13.92
C GLN A 34 1.28 5.83 14.77
N GLY A 35 2.37 5.40 14.13
CA GLY A 35 3.57 4.93 14.81
C GLY A 35 4.38 3.96 13.95
N ARG A 36 5.33 3.26 14.58
CA ARG A 36 6.11 2.20 13.94
C ARG A 36 6.07 0.92 14.77
N LEU A 37 6.03 -0.20 14.07
CA LEU A 37 6.15 -1.53 14.67
C LEU A 37 7.26 -2.32 13.98
N LEU A 38 7.71 -3.37 14.65
CA LEU A 38 8.63 -4.36 14.11
C LEU A 38 7.87 -5.67 13.92
N ALA A 39 7.81 -6.17 12.68
CA ALA A 39 7.24 -7.47 12.37
C ALA A 39 8.37 -8.46 12.10
N ARG A 40 8.48 -9.52 12.90
CA ARG A 40 9.46 -10.59 12.72
C ARG A 40 8.85 -11.72 11.89
N GLN A 41 9.55 -12.11 10.82
CA GLN A 41 9.27 -13.30 10.01
C GLN A 41 10.38 -14.33 10.22
N SER A 42 10.04 -15.60 10.38
CA SER A 42 11.03 -16.67 10.28
C SER A 42 11.46 -16.86 8.83
N GLY A 43 12.77 -16.90 8.59
CA GLY A 43 13.36 -16.99 7.26
C GLY A 43 13.72 -15.64 6.64
N PHE A 44 14.05 -15.68 5.35
CA PHE A 44 14.51 -14.53 4.58
C PHE A 44 13.37 -13.90 3.78
N LEU A 45 13.25 -12.58 3.85
CA LEU A 45 12.42 -11.78 2.94
C LEU A 45 13.31 -10.86 2.10
N ASP A 46 13.09 -10.85 0.78
CA ASP A 46 13.84 -9.98 -0.11
C ASP A 46 13.44 -8.51 0.10
N PRO A 47 14.37 -7.60 0.48
CA PRO A 47 14.05 -6.19 0.66
C PRO A 47 13.40 -5.52 -0.55
N VAL A 48 13.69 -5.99 -1.77
CA VAL A 48 13.13 -5.42 -3.01
C VAL A 48 11.60 -5.59 -3.07
N ASN A 49 11.08 -6.70 -2.57
CA ASN A 49 9.66 -7.03 -2.64
C ASN A 49 8.84 -6.34 -1.54
N TYR A 50 9.48 -5.95 -0.43
CA TYR A 50 8.76 -5.42 0.73
C TYR A 50 9.05 -3.95 1.00
N ARG A 51 10.28 -3.47 0.80
CA ARG A 51 10.63 -2.09 1.12
C ARG A 51 9.81 -1.12 0.28
N ASN A 52 9.32 -0.04 0.90
CA ASN A 52 8.42 0.94 0.29
C ASN A 52 7.05 0.42 -0.16
N HIS A 53 6.70 -0.83 0.13
CA HIS A 53 5.37 -1.37 -0.17
C HIS A 53 4.39 -1.14 0.98
N PHE A 54 3.11 -1.06 0.63
CA PHE A 54 2.02 -1.12 1.60
C PHE A 54 1.76 -2.58 1.93
N VAL A 55 1.68 -2.90 3.21
CA VAL A 55 1.48 -4.27 3.67
C VAL A 55 0.48 -4.27 4.81
N THR A 56 -0.30 -5.34 4.86
CA THR A 56 -1.11 -5.71 6.03
C THR A 56 -0.52 -6.99 6.59
N ILE A 57 -0.27 -7.01 7.89
CA ILE A 57 0.31 -8.17 8.56
C ILE A 57 -0.73 -8.79 9.49
N LEU A 58 -0.71 -10.11 9.58
CA LEU A 58 -1.42 -10.89 10.57
C LEU A 58 -0.38 -11.54 11.49
N GLY A 59 -0.55 -11.41 12.80
CA GLY A 59 0.42 -11.94 13.74
C GLY A 59 0.04 -11.71 15.20
N THR A 60 0.89 -12.22 16.08
CA THR A 60 0.71 -12.10 17.54
C THR A 60 1.70 -11.09 18.10
N ILE A 61 1.20 -10.13 18.87
CA ILE A 61 2.03 -9.17 19.60
C ILE A 61 2.92 -9.93 20.60
N GLN A 62 4.23 -9.68 20.54
CA GLN A 62 5.21 -10.27 21.46
C GLN A 62 5.53 -9.35 22.64
N GLY A 63 5.45 -8.03 22.43
CA GLY A 63 5.73 -7.03 23.45
C GLY A 63 6.31 -5.76 22.85
N GLU A 64 7.01 -4.98 23.69
CA GLU A 64 7.75 -3.82 23.24
C GLU A 64 9.24 -4.15 23.11
N GLN A 65 9.86 -3.72 22.02
CA GLN A 65 11.29 -3.80 21.78
C GLN A 65 11.88 -2.38 21.75
N PRO A 66 12.78 -2.02 22.68
CA PRO A 66 13.47 -0.74 22.63
C PRO A 66 14.36 -0.69 21.39
N GLY A 67 14.36 0.45 20.72
CA GLY A 67 15.17 0.70 19.54
C GLY A 67 15.36 2.18 19.28
N PHE A 68 15.79 2.51 18.07
CA PHE A 68 16.01 3.89 17.66
C PHE A 68 15.34 4.15 16.32
N ILE A 69 14.62 5.26 16.23
CA ILE A 69 14.28 5.88 14.95
C ILE A 69 15.38 6.91 14.70
N ASN A 70 16.28 6.60 13.77
CA ASN A 70 17.51 7.37 13.54
C ASN A 70 18.36 7.48 14.82
N LYS A 71 18.32 8.63 15.50
CA LYS A 71 19.08 8.91 16.73
C LYS A 71 18.17 9.10 17.96
N VAL A 72 16.86 8.93 17.79
CA VAL A 72 15.87 9.13 18.84
C VAL A 72 15.45 7.77 19.40
N PRO A 73 15.52 7.53 20.71
CA PRO A 73 15.05 6.29 21.31
C PRO A 73 13.53 6.13 21.09
N TYR A 74 13.10 4.93 20.76
CA TYR A 74 11.71 4.61 20.46
C TYR A 74 11.39 3.17 20.88
N ASN A 75 10.25 2.96 21.53
CA ASN A 75 9.76 1.64 21.88
C ASN A 75 8.86 1.12 20.75
N PHE A 76 9.36 0.14 20.00
CA PHE A 76 8.59 -0.48 18.93
C PHE A 76 7.68 -1.55 19.51
N LEU A 77 6.45 -1.64 19.01
CA LEU A 77 5.65 -2.85 19.19
C LEU A 77 6.26 -3.97 18.33
N GLU A 78 6.56 -5.10 18.93
CA GLU A 78 7.06 -6.28 18.24
C GLU A 78 5.93 -7.27 17.97
N VAL A 79 5.82 -7.72 16.72
CA VAL A 79 4.79 -8.65 16.25
C VAL A 79 5.48 -9.85 15.60
N ASN A 80 5.12 -11.06 16.04
CA ASN A 80 5.50 -12.28 15.35
C ASN A 80 4.53 -12.52 14.18
N MET A 81 5.04 -12.44 12.96
CA MET A 81 4.26 -12.45 11.74
C MET A 81 3.88 -13.88 11.33
N GLN A 82 2.59 -14.08 11.08
CA GLN A 82 1.99 -15.34 10.64
C GLN A 82 1.53 -15.26 9.17
N GLY A 83 1.14 -14.07 8.73
CA GLY A 83 0.73 -13.81 7.35
C GLY A 83 1.01 -12.37 6.96
N ILE A 84 1.20 -12.16 5.66
CA ILE A 84 1.44 -10.85 5.08
C ILE A 84 0.68 -10.72 3.75
N GLN A 85 -0.01 -9.61 3.59
CA GLN A 85 -0.62 -9.19 2.33
C GLN A 85 0.13 -7.97 1.83
N VAL A 86 0.73 -8.06 0.64
CA VAL A 86 1.37 -6.94 -0.03
C VAL A 86 0.34 -6.25 -0.92
N TRP A 87 0.42 -4.93 -0.99
CA TRP A 87 -0.44 -4.11 -1.79
C TRP A 87 0.34 -3.18 -2.72
N HIS A 88 -0.15 -3.04 -3.95
CA HIS A 88 0.40 -2.16 -4.98
C HIS A 88 -0.47 -0.92 -5.14
N LEU A 89 0.19 0.23 -5.23
CA LEU A 89 -0.46 1.46 -5.64
C LEU A 89 -0.67 1.43 -7.16
N ARG A 90 -1.92 1.52 -7.61
CA ARG A 90 -2.28 1.74 -9.00
C ARG A 90 -2.93 3.10 -9.11
N GLU A 91 -2.39 3.94 -9.99
CA GLU A 91 -3.10 5.13 -10.43
C GLU A 91 -4.17 4.70 -11.42
N VAL A 92 -5.42 4.84 -11.03
CA VAL A 92 -6.56 4.63 -11.93
C VAL A 92 -6.97 6.00 -12.45
N VAL A 93 -6.84 6.19 -13.76
CA VAL A 93 -7.40 7.35 -14.43
C VAL A 93 -8.86 7.04 -14.70
N ASN A 94 -9.78 7.69 -13.95
CA ASN A 94 -11.19 7.59 -14.24
C ASN A 94 -11.51 8.43 -15.48
N THR A 95 -11.66 7.75 -16.62
CA THR A 95 -12.22 8.37 -17.82
C THR A 95 -13.73 8.42 -17.65
N THR A 96 -14.28 9.60 -17.36
CA THR A 96 -15.72 9.83 -17.47
C THR A 96 -16.06 9.99 -18.95
N TYR A 97 -16.64 8.97 -19.55
CA TYR A 97 -17.32 9.12 -20.83
C TYR A 97 -18.60 9.91 -20.60
N ASN A 98 -18.76 11.01 -21.34
CA ASN A 98 -19.98 11.80 -21.27
C ASN A 98 -21.11 10.96 -21.88
N LEU A 99 -22.03 10.45 -21.05
CA LEU A 99 -23.15 9.57 -21.46
C LEU A 99 -24.25 10.29 -22.26
N TRP A 100 -23.96 11.48 -22.80
CA TRP A 100 -24.87 12.26 -23.66
C TRP A 100 -24.63 12.02 -25.15
N ASP A 101 -23.92 10.95 -25.52
CA ASP A 101 -23.72 10.57 -26.92
C ASP A 101 -24.95 9.85 -27.50
N TYR A 102 -26.06 10.58 -27.55
CA TYR A 102 -27.21 10.23 -28.38
C TYR A 102 -27.05 10.91 -29.75
N GLY A 103 -26.30 10.29 -30.65
CA GLY A 103 -26.59 10.40 -32.07
C GLY A 103 -25.41 10.52 -33.04
N TYR A 104 -25.51 9.69 -34.09
CA TYR A 104 -25.04 9.91 -35.46
C TYR A 104 -23.62 9.40 -35.83
N GLY A 105 -23.58 8.13 -36.26
CA GLY A 105 -23.02 7.63 -37.52
C GLY A 105 -21.63 8.09 -38.02
N ALA A 106 -20.82 7.11 -38.43
CA ALA A 106 -19.42 7.17 -38.87
C ALA A 106 -19.07 8.03 -40.12
N PHE A 107 -19.83 9.05 -40.51
CA PHE A 107 -19.56 9.81 -41.75
C PHE A 107 -19.95 11.30 -41.74
N TRP A 108 -19.82 12.00 -40.60
CA TRP A 108 -19.97 13.46 -40.55
C TRP A 108 -18.71 14.13 -39.99
N PRO A 109 -18.28 15.29 -40.55
CA PRO A 109 -17.17 16.05 -39.99
C PRO A 109 -17.65 16.74 -38.70
N GLU A 110 -17.20 16.25 -37.55
CA GLU A 110 -17.58 16.77 -36.24
C GLU A 110 -17.17 18.25 -36.04
N PRO A 111 -18.09 19.11 -35.57
CA PRO A 111 -17.75 20.35 -34.89
C PRO A 111 -17.30 20.04 -33.46
N GLY A 112 -15.99 19.89 -33.24
CA GLY A 112 -15.22 20.36 -32.09
C GLY A 112 -15.70 20.17 -30.63
N TRP A 113 -16.69 19.33 -30.31
CA TRP A 113 -17.23 19.21 -28.96
C TRP A 113 -17.36 17.76 -28.51
N GLY A 114 -16.26 17.20 -27.97
CA GLY A 114 -16.29 15.86 -27.40
C GLY A 114 -14.93 15.27 -27.03
N ALA A 115 -13.96 16.08 -26.60
CA ALA A 115 -12.71 15.52 -26.08
C ALA A 115 -12.98 14.88 -24.70
N PRO A 116 -12.59 13.60 -24.48
CA PRO A 116 -12.63 13.02 -23.14
C PRO A 116 -11.72 13.84 -22.24
N TYR A 117 -12.30 14.51 -21.26
CA TYR A 117 -11.51 15.19 -20.23
C TYR A 117 -11.21 14.19 -19.13
N TYR A 118 -9.92 14.03 -18.82
CA TYR A 118 -9.47 13.16 -17.74
C TYR A 118 -9.84 13.83 -16.41
N THR A 119 -10.82 13.28 -15.71
CA THR A 119 -11.14 13.71 -14.35
C THR A 119 -10.28 12.93 -13.37
N ASN A 120 -9.32 13.62 -12.74
CA ASN A 120 -8.51 13.23 -11.57
C ASN A 120 -7.98 11.78 -11.55
N ALA A 121 -6.65 11.62 -11.60
CA ALA A 121 -6.01 10.35 -11.26
C ALA A 121 -6.29 10.03 -9.79
N VAL A 122 -6.92 8.87 -9.51
CA VAL A 122 -7.12 8.38 -8.15
C VAL A 122 -6.12 7.28 -7.90
N SER A 123 -5.27 7.47 -6.90
CA SER A 123 -4.33 6.43 -6.44
C SER A 123 -5.08 5.41 -5.59
N GLN A 124 -5.14 4.16 -6.05
CA GLN A 124 -5.79 3.07 -5.35
C GLN A 124 -4.79 2.00 -4.95
N VAL A 125 -4.79 1.60 -3.68
CA VAL A 125 -4.04 0.43 -3.21
C VAL A 125 -4.81 -0.84 -3.56
N THR A 126 -4.19 -1.78 -4.26
CA THR A 126 -4.77 -3.04 -4.76
C THR A 126 -3.95 -4.24 -4.26
N PRO A 127 -4.57 -5.38 -3.91
CA PRO A 127 -3.83 -6.52 -3.39
C PRO A 127 -2.94 -7.11 -4.48
N GLU A 128 -1.78 -7.65 -4.08
CA GLU A 128 -0.99 -8.50 -4.97
C GLU A 128 -1.81 -9.71 -5.38
N LEU A 129 -2.00 -9.88 -6.69
CA LEU A 129 -2.59 -11.10 -7.25
C LEU A 129 -1.52 -12.19 -7.17
N VAL A 130 -1.60 -13.04 -6.15
CA VAL A 130 -0.85 -14.30 -6.13
C VAL A 130 -1.34 -15.12 -7.33
N LYS A 131 -0.45 -15.32 -8.32
CA LYS A 131 -0.68 -16.22 -9.45
C LYS A 131 -0.56 -17.67 -9.04
#